data_AF-A0A246REK3-F1
#
_entry.id   AF-A0A246REK3-F1
#
_cell.length_a   1.000
_cell.length_b   1.000
_cell.length_c   1.000
_cell.angle_alpha   90.00
_cell.angle_beta   90.00
_cell.angle_gamma   90.00
#
_symmetry.space_group_name_H-M   'P 1'
#
loop_
_entity.id
_entity.type
_entity.pdbx_description
1 polymer ?
#
loop_
_entity_poly.entity_id
_entity_poly.type
_entity_poly.pdbx_seq_one_letter_code
_entity_poly.pdbx_strand_id
1 'polypeptide(L)'
;MDRHEKKQLRDRIGEHLDVSGTRLKDDEASFLGNFVDEYDETYRGRTETRTTSRDSWSSDGKYTRRETFTDTFTDDIGIRQDYEYQDDDGQSGASSNEIRDARGILNWFKDRS
;
A
#
# COMPACT_ATOMS: atom_id res chain seq x y z
N MET A 1 -18.84 -2.88 18.67
CA MET A 1 -19.29 -3.91 17.74
C MET A 1 -19.54 -5.19 18.50
N ASP A 2 -20.68 -5.80 18.24
CA ASP A 2 -20.97 -7.14 18.72
C ASP A 2 -20.09 -8.17 18.00
N ARG A 3 -19.81 -9.30 18.67
CA ARG A 3 -18.98 -10.38 18.10
C ARG A 3 -19.52 -10.90 16.77
N HIS A 4 -20.83 -10.81 16.56
CA HIS A 4 -21.50 -11.24 15.34
C HIS A 4 -21.23 -10.26 14.18
N GLU A 5 -21.37 -8.95 14.41
CA GLU A 5 -21.07 -7.91 13.42
C GLU A 5 -19.60 -7.94 13.01
N LYS A 6 -18.69 -8.13 13.96
CA LYS A 6 -17.25 -8.24 13.69
C LYS A 6 -16.92 -9.42 12.77
N LYS A 7 -17.61 -10.55 12.97
CA LYS A 7 -17.39 -11.73 12.15
C LYS A 7 -17.86 -11.48 10.71
N GLN A 8 -19.08 -10.95 10.54
CA GLN A 8 -19.61 -10.61 9.21
C GLN A 8 -18.73 -9.62 8.46
N LEU A 9 -18.25 -8.58 9.16
CA LEU A 9 -17.34 -7.60 8.59
C LEU A 9 -16.04 -8.25 8.12
N ARG A 10 -15.47 -9.14 8.94
CA ARG A 10 -14.24 -9.86 8.58
C ARG A 10 -14.46 -10.81 7.40
N ASP A 11 -15.56 -11.54 7.37
CA ASP A 11 -15.88 -12.45 6.27
C ASP A 11 -16.01 -11.65 4.97
N ARG A 12 -16.72 -10.51 5.00
CA ARG A 12 -16.86 -9.59 3.86
C ARG A 12 -15.52 -9.04 3.35
N ILE A 13 -14.66 -8.56 4.25
CA ILE A 13 -13.31 -8.10 3.87
C ILE A 13 -12.52 -9.26 3.28
N GLY A 14 -12.67 -10.46 3.85
CA GLY A 14 -12.00 -11.68 3.41
C GLY A 14 -12.42 -12.19 2.04
N GLU A 15 -13.57 -11.76 1.50
CA GLU A 15 -13.97 -12.07 0.13
C GLU A 15 -13.08 -11.36 -0.91
N HIS A 16 -12.43 -10.25 -0.52
CA HIS A 16 -11.64 -9.42 -1.42
C HIS A 16 -10.16 -9.29 -1.06
N LEU A 17 -9.83 -9.31 0.24
CA LEU A 17 -8.48 -9.13 0.77
C LEU A 17 -8.06 -10.33 1.61
N ASP A 18 -6.77 -10.67 1.63
CA ASP A 18 -6.30 -11.69 2.57
C ASP A 18 -6.34 -11.14 4.01
N VAL A 19 -7.21 -11.78 4.82
CA VAL A 19 -7.37 -11.55 6.26
C VAL A 19 -6.98 -12.78 7.08
N SER A 20 -6.42 -13.80 6.43
CA SER A 20 -6.20 -15.12 7.01
C SER A 20 -5.04 -15.14 8.01
N GLY A 21 -4.05 -14.25 7.83
CA GLY A 21 -2.84 -14.17 8.65
C GLY A 21 -2.79 -13.05 9.70
N THR A 22 -3.85 -12.23 9.87
CA THR A 22 -3.74 -11.01 10.68
C THR A 22 -4.87 -10.81 11.69
N ARG A 23 -4.51 -10.35 12.89
CA ARG A 23 -5.47 -9.99 13.94
C ARG A 23 -5.84 -8.51 13.79
N LEU A 24 -6.95 -8.27 13.12
CA LEU A 24 -7.51 -6.92 12.96
C LEU A 24 -8.16 -6.43 14.26
N LYS A 25 -7.85 -5.19 14.64
CA LYS A 25 -8.60 -4.44 15.63
C LYS A 25 -9.98 -4.04 15.08
N ASP A 26 -10.88 -3.62 15.96
CA ASP A 26 -12.22 -3.22 15.55
C ASP A 26 -12.20 -1.97 14.66
N ASP A 27 -11.32 -1.01 14.95
CA ASP A 27 -11.10 0.18 14.12
C ASP A 27 -10.51 -0.18 12.74
N GLU A 28 -9.46 -1.02 12.71
CA GLU A 28 -8.84 -1.49 11.48
C GLU A 28 -9.84 -2.26 10.58
N ALA A 29 -10.68 -3.11 11.18
CA ALA A 29 -11.71 -3.83 10.45
C ALA A 29 -12.79 -2.89 9.91
N SER A 30 -13.22 -1.90 10.69
CA SER A 30 -14.18 -0.88 10.24
C SER A 30 -13.65 -0.09 9.05
N PHE A 31 -12.38 0.33 9.13
CA PHE A 31 -11.69 1.03 8.06
C PHE A 31 -11.61 0.18 6.79
N LEU A 32 -11.19 -1.08 6.90
CA LEU A 32 -11.08 -1.99 5.75
C LEU A 32 -12.44 -2.31 5.13
N GLY A 33 -13.49 -2.44 5.94
CA GLY A 33 -14.85 -2.63 5.43
C GLY A 33 -15.28 -1.44 4.58
N ASN A 34 -15.14 -0.23 5.11
CA ASN A 34 -15.45 0.99 4.39
C ASN A 34 -14.57 1.16 3.14
N PHE A 35 -13.28 0.84 3.23
CA PHE A 35 -12.37 0.85 2.09
C PHE A 35 -12.84 -0.09 0.98
N VAL A 36 -13.29 -1.30 1.30
CA VAL A 36 -13.82 -2.26 0.32
C VAL A 36 -15.14 -1.77 -0.28
N ASP A 37 -16.04 -1.22 0.54
CA ASP A 37 -17.31 -0.62 0.10
C ASP A 37 -17.10 0.53 -0.89
N GLU A 38 -16.20 1.44 -0.57
CA GLU A 38 -15.92 2.64 -1.37
C GLU A 38 -14.83 2.39 -2.42
N TYR A 39 -14.25 1.19 -2.49
CA TYR A 39 -13.10 0.90 -3.35
C TYR A 39 -13.37 1.24 -4.80
N ASP A 40 -14.48 0.74 -5.33
CA ASP A 40 -14.84 0.86 -6.75
C ASP A 40 -15.07 2.31 -7.16
N GLU A 41 -15.72 3.09 -6.29
CA GLU A 41 -16.07 4.50 -6.58
C GLU A 41 -14.91 5.47 -6.30
N THR A 42 -14.16 5.24 -5.21
CA THR A 42 -13.20 6.20 -4.68
C THR A 42 -11.77 5.89 -5.05
N TYR A 43 -11.41 4.61 -5.20
CA TYR A 43 -10.02 4.17 -5.28
C TYR A 43 -9.67 3.50 -6.61
N ARG A 44 -10.54 2.66 -7.19
CA ARG A 44 -10.25 1.85 -8.38
C ARG A 44 -9.69 2.70 -9.52
N GLY A 45 -8.53 2.27 -10.03
CA GLY A 45 -7.84 2.94 -11.14
C GLY A 45 -7.18 4.26 -10.78
N ARG A 46 -7.20 4.70 -9.52
CA ARG A 46 -6.40 5.85 -9.08
C ARG A 46 -4.92 5.49 -9.02
N THR A 47 -4.11 6.47 -9.34
CA THR A 47 -2.65 6.37 -9.22
C THR A 47 -2.13 7.58 -8.45
N GLU A 48 -1.24 7.33 -7.52
CA GLU A 48 -0.56 8.33 -6.72
C GLU A 48 0.95 8.16 -6.87
N THR A 49 1.62 9.18 -7.42
CA THR A 49 3.07 9.19 -7.53
C THR A 49 3.67 10.14 -6.52
N ARG A 50 4.64 9.65 -5.74
CA ARG A 50 5.48 10.48 -4.86
C ARG A 50 6.94 10.32 -5.28
N THR A 51 7.65 11.45 -5.36
CA THR A 51 9.08 11.46 -5.64
C THR A 51 9.79 12.12 -4.47
N THR A 52 10.85 11.48 -3.98
CA THR A 52 11.74 12.00 -2.95
C THR A 52 13.18 11.95 -3.44
N SER A 53 14.01 12.84 -2.92
CA SER A 53 15.43 12.88 -3.23
C SER A 53 16.21 12.94 -1.92
N ARG A 54 17.20 12.08 -1.78
CA ARG A 54 18.02 11.99 -0.57
C ARG A 54 19.48 11.84 -0.94
N ASP A 55 20.32 12.53 -0.19
CA ASP A 55 21.75 12.36 -0.27
C ASP A 55 22.18 11.14 0.54
N SER A 56 23.01 10.29 -0.05
CA SER A 56 23.58 9.11 0.59
C SER A 56 25.08 9.03 0.33
N TRP A 57 25.77 8.12 1.02
CA TRP A 57 27.20 7.95 0.93
C TRP A 57 27.55 6.51 0.57
N SER A 58 28.42 6.33 -0.41
CA SER A 58 29.00 5.04 -0.82
C SER A 58 30.52 5.07 -0.63
N SER A 59 31.19 3.94 -0.86
CA SER A 59 32.66 3.88 -0.83
C SER A 59 33.34 4.80 -1.86
N ASP A 60 32.63 5.18 -2.93
CA ASP A 60 33.14 6.06 -4.00
C ASP A 60 32.81 7.55 -3.76
N GLY A 61 31.93 7.88 -2.82
CA GLY A 61 31.62 9.26 -2.46
C GLY A 61 30.16 9.52 -2.11
N LYS A 62 29.81 10.81 -2.05
CA LYS A 62 28.43 11.26 -1.86
C LYS A 62 27.68 11.17 -3.18
N TYR A 63 26.51 10.53 -3.17
CA TYR A 63 25.61 10.49 -4.31
C TYR A 63 24.21 10.97 -3.90
N THR A 64 23.47 11.54 -4.85
CA THR A 64 22.07 11.90 -4.65
C THR A 64 21.19 10.82 -5.29
N ARG A 65 20.37 10.16 -4.47
CA ARG A 65 19.37 9.19 -4.91
C ARG A 65 18.03 9.88 -5.08
N ARG A 66 17.44 9.78 -6.27
CA ARG A 66 16.04 10.12 -6.54
C ARG A 66 15.23 8.84 -6.48
N GLU A 67 14.20 8.81 -5.64
CA GLU A 67 13.31 7.66 -5.47
C GLU A 67 11.89 8.07 -5.84
N THR A 68 11.26 7.30 -6.72
CA THR A 68 9.89 7.50 -7.14
C THR A 68 9.07 6.28 -6.74
N PHE A 69 7.99 6.52 -6.00
CA PHE A 69 7.02 5.50 -5.63
C PHE A 69 5.71 5.83 -6.35
N THR A 70 5.22 4.91 -7.15
CA THR A 70 3.95 5.01 -7.84
C THR A 70 3.02 3.95 -7.30
N ASP A 71 2.00 4.37 -6.57
CA ASP A 71 1.00 3.50 -5.99
C ASP A 71 -0.27 3.55 -6.86
N THR A 72 -0.65 2.41 -7.44
CA THR A 72 -1.82 2.27 -8.30
C THR A 72 -2.83 1.34 -7.66
N PHE A 73 -4.04 1.83 -7.46
CA PHE A 73 -5.18 1.02 -7.05
C PHE A 73 -5.64 0.18 -8.24
N THR A 74 -5.52 -1.14 -8.09
CA THR A 74 -5.79 -2.10 -9.15
C THR A 74 -7.28 -2.28 -9.42
N ASP A 75 -7.60 -3.06 -10.46
CA ASP A 75 -8.98 -3.40 -10.80
C ASP A 75 -9.59 -4.37 -9.76
N ASP A 76 -8.80 -5.37 -9.34
CA ASP A 76 -9.02 -6.12 -8.12
C ASP A 76 -8.70 -5.26 -6.89
N ILE A 77 -9.38 -5.49 -5.76
CA ILE A 77 -9.13 -4.77 -4.52
C ILE A 77 -7.68 -5.01 -4.05
N GLY A 78 -6.85 -3.99 -4.22
CA GLY A 78 -5.42 -4.05 -3.94
C GLY A 78 -4.69 -2.76 -4.30
N ILE A 79 -3.40 -2.71 -4.00
CA ILE A 79 -2.53 -1.59 -4.37
C ILE A 79 -1.27 -2.17 -4.97
N ARG A 80 -0.98 -1.82 -6.23
CA ARG A 80 0.31 -2.08 -6.85
C ARG A 80 1.24 -0.91 -6.58
N GLN A 81 2.34 -1.16 -5.89
CA GLN A 81 3.38 -0.18 -5.62
C GLN A 81 4.58 -0.45 -6.52
N ASP A 82 4.86 0.48 -7.43
CA ASP A 82 6.06 0.51 -8.23
C ASP A 82 7.07 1.47 -7.58
N TYR A 83 8.25 0.96 -7.25
CA TYR A 83 9.38 1.71 -6.75
C TYR A 83 10.45 1.80 -7.85
N GLU A 84 10.94 3.00 -8.07
CA GLU A 84 12.08 3.27 -8.95
C GLU A 84 13.08 4.15 -8.20
N TYR A 85 14.37 3.91 -8.41
CA TYR A 85 15.40 4.83 -7.98
C TYR A 85 16.40 5.11 -9.11
N GLN A 86 16.95 6.32 -9.06
CA GLN A 86 17.99 6.81 -9.95
C GLN A 86 19.00 7.62 -9.14
N ASP A 87 20.25 7.20 -9.17
CA ASP A 87 21.41 7.87 -8.59
C ASP A 87 22.08 8.76 -9.66
N ASP A 88 22.62 9.92 -9.27
CA ASP A 88 23.28 10.87 -10.20
C ASP A 88 24.55 10.26 -10.86
N ASP A 89 25.18 9.29 -10.19
CA ASP A 89 26.30 8.50 -10.72
C ASP A 89 25.86 7.42 -11.74
N GLY A 90 24.58 7.39 -12.12
CA GLY A 90 24.04 6.56 -13.19
C GLY A 90 23.50 5.19 -12.76
N GLN A 91 23.55 4.85 -11.47
CA GLN A 91 22.91 3.64 -10.96
C GLN A 91 21.39 3.82 -10.91
N SER A 92 20.64 2.80 -11.31
CA SER A 92 19.19 2.80 -11.23
C SER A 92 18.66 1.40 -10.96
N GLY A 93 17.44 1.34 -10.46
CA GLY A 93 16.72 0.09 -10.29
C GLY A 93 15.24 0.33 -10.10
N ALA A 94 14.45 -0.68 -10.43
CA ALA A 94 13.02 -0.66 -10.24
C ALA A 94 12.55 -1.98 -9.62
N SER A 95 11.51 -1.90 -8.80
CA SER A 95 10.80 -3.05 -8.27
C SER A 95 9.30 -2.75 -8.21
N SER A 96 8.50 -3.79 -8.38
CA SER A 96 7.05 -3.70 -8.25
C SER A 96 6.60 -4.70 -7.19
N ASN A 97 5.71 -4.25 -6.30
CA ASN A 97 5.10 -5.10 -5.29
C ASN A 97 3.57 -4.94 -5.33
N GLU A 98 2.85 -6.02 -5.17
CA GLU A 98 1.39 -6.01 -5.12
C GLU A 98 0.91 -6.26 -3.69
N ILE A 99 0.14 -5.32 -3.17
CA ILE A 99 -0.43 -5.35 -1.84
C ILE A 99 -1.88 -5.80 -1.96
N ARG A 100 -2.12 -7.07 -1.61
CA ARG A 100 -3.46 -7.69 -1.61
C ARG A 100 -3.91 -8.15 -0.21
N ASP A 101 -3.04 -7.97 0.78
CA ASP A 101 -3.30 -8.34 2.16
C ASP A 101 -3.87 -7.16 2.94
N ALA A 102 -4.85 -7.43 3.80
CA ALA A 102 -5.47 -6.44 4.66
C ALA A 102 -4.43 -5.65 5.49
N ARG A 103 -3.37 -6.32 5.95
CA ARG A 103 -2.31 -5.67 6.73
C ARG A 103 -1.47 -4.73 5.90
N GLY A 104 -1.19 -5.09 4.64
CA GLY A 104 -0.43 -4.25 3.73
C GLY A 104 -1.19 -2.98 3.38
N ILE A 105 -2.50 -3.09 3.10
CA ILE A 105 -3.38 -1.93 2.85
C ILE A 105 -3.37 -0.98 4.05
N LEU A 106 -3.57 -1.50 5.27
CA LEU A 106 -3.55 -0.68 6.49
C LEU A 106 -2.20 0.02 6.70
N ASN A 107 -1.10 -0.70 6.51
CA ASN A 107 0.24 -0.11 6.64
C ASN A 107 0.48 0.97 5.58
N TRP A 108 0.00 0.77 4.35
CA TRP A 108 0.09 1.74 3.28
C TRP A 108 -0.60 3.06 3.62
N PHE A 109 -1.83 3.00 4.12
CA PHE A 109 -2.56 4.19 4.57
C PHE A 109 -1.89 4.85 5.77
N LYS A 110 -1.31 4.06 6.68
CA LYS A 110 -0.64 4.57 7.87
C LYS A 110 0.70 5.26 7.57
N ASP A 111 1.45 4.80 6.57
CA ASP A 111 2.70 5.45 6.11
C ASP A 111 2.44 6.84 5.52
N ARG A 112 1.20 7.11 5.10
CA ARG A 112 0.78 8.32 4.37
C ARG A 112 -0.14 9.24 5.18
N SER A 113 -0.49 8.88 6.42
CA SER A 113 -1.35 9.66 7.33
C SER A 113 -0.57 10.61 8.23
#